data_AF-A0A0G1IRL5-F1
#
_entry.id   AF-A0A0G1IRL5-F1
#
_cell.length_a   1.000
_cell.length_b   1.000
_cell.length_c   1.000
_cell.angle_alpha   90.00
_cell.angle_beta   90.00
_cell.angle_gamma   90.00
#
_symmetry.space_group_name_H-M   'P 1'
#
loop_
_entity.id
_entity.type
_entity.pdbx_description
1 polymer ?
#
loop_
_entity_poly.entity_id
_entity_poly.type
_entity_poly.pdbx_seq_one_letter_code
_entity_poly.pdbx_strand_id
1 'polypeptide(L)'
;MAAYVKITDFSVKDNLLTGNPEKVVTGAELDDEFDAIATSSNLNYTELNNAVDASFIKWTFNSSTTMADPGAGNIRFNHATASSVTAIALDDLTSGSADVSAFVVSWDDVTGSTNKGTIQFKQGNIFAIYYITGLTDNAGWTQLAVTYVSGSGTFVSGTETYASFFRTGEASADVSTVA
;
A
#
# COMPACT_ATOMS: atom_id res chain seq x y z
N MET A 1 -44.71 34.29 -5.69
CA MET A 1 -43.76 33.32 -5.10
C MET A 1 -42.37 33.91 -5.32
N ALA A 2 -41.64 34.24 -4.25
CA ALA A 2 -40.33 34.88 -4.36
C ALA A 2 -39.28 33.89 -4.91
N ALA A 3 -38.37 34.36 -5.76
CA ALA A 3 -37.36 33.53 -6.41
C ALA A 3 -36.40 32.93 -5.37
N TYR A 4 -36.21 31.61 -5.42
CA TYR A 4 -35.21 30.90 -4.63
C TYR A 4 -33.85 31.07 -5.31
N VAL A 5 -32.93 31.82 -4.68
CA VAL A 5 -31.54 31.99 -5.14
C VAL A 5 -30.63 31.27 -4.16
N LYS A 6 -30.01 30.19 -4.60
CA LYS A 6 -28.99 29.46 -3.84
C LYS A 6 -27.62 29.80 -4.43
N ILE A 7 -26.81 30.52 -3.66
CA ILE A 7 -25.42 30.77 -4.01
C ILE A 7 -24.63 29.53 -3.59
N THR A 8 -24.14 28.75 -4.54
CA THR A 8 -23.19 27.67 -4.28
C THR A 8 -21.80 28.15 -4.66
N ASP A 9 -20.90 28.19 -3.68
CA ASP A 9 -19.49 28.51 -3.88
C ASP A 9 -18.83 27.33 -4.62
N PHE A 10 -18.40 27.56 -5.87
CA PHE A 10 -17.85 26.56 -6.79
C PHE A 10 -16.31 26.49 -6.76
N SER A 11 -15.67 26.95 -5.68
CA SER A 11 -14.19 26.99 -5.54
C SER A 11 -13.48 25.64 -5.78
N VAL A 12 -14.18 24.50 -5.88
CA VAL A 12 -13.57 23.18 -6.14
C VAL A 12 -13.73 22.68 -7.58
N LYS A 13 -14.24 23.49 -8.51
CA LYS A 13 -14.59 23.07 -9.88
C LYS A 13 -13.55 23.45 -10.96
N ASP A 14 -12.26 23.49 -10.64
CA ASP A 14 -11.22 23.77 -11.64
C ASP A 14 -10.19 22.65 -11.75
N ASN A 15 -10.60 21.58 -12.44
CA ASN A 15 -9.69 20.76 -13.24
C ASN A 15 -10.35 20.34 -14.57
N LEU A 16 -11.44 20.99 -14.98
CA LEU A 16 -12.08 20.77 -16.28
C LEU A 16 -12.10 22.08 -17.05
N LEU A 17 -11.05 22.22 -17.86
CA LEU A 17 -10.91 23.13 -18.98
C LEU A 17 -12.27 23.48 -19.60
N THR A 18 -12.60 24.77 -19.64
CA THR A 18 -13.72 25.44 -20.35
C THR A 18 -15.06 25.69 -19.62
N GLY A 19 -15.10 25.78 -18.29
CA GLY A 19 -16.29 26.32 -17.60
C GLY A 19 -16.37 27.85 -17.64
N ASN A 20 -17.39 28.46 -18.26
CA ASN A 20 -17.68 29.88 -18.07
C ASN A 20 -18.24 30.10 -16.64
N PRO A 21 -17.53 30.81 -15.75
CA PRO A 21 -17.99 31.05 -14.38
C PRO A 21 -19.27 31.88 -14.29
N GLU A 22 -19.67 32.54 -15.38
CA GLU A 22 -20.90 33.32 -15.50
C GLU A 22 -22.07 32.54 -16.13
N LYS A 23 -21.91 31.23 -16.40
CA LYS A 23 -23.00 30.42 -16.99
C LYS A 23 -24.17 30.32 -16.01
N VAL A 24 -25.29 30.94 -16.37
CA VAL A 24 -26.57 30.74 -15.70
C VAL A 24 -27.16 29.42 -16.21
N VAL A 25 -27.09 28.37 -15.39
CA VAL A 25 -27.66 27.05 -15.75
C VAL A 25 -29.18 27.15 -15.73
N THR A 26 -29.82 26.89 -16.88
CA THR A 26 -31.27 26.92 -17.01
C THR A 26 -31.89 25.57 -16.65
N GLY A 27 -33.20 25.54 -16.39
CA GLY A 27 -33.89 24.31 -15.94
C GLY A 27 -33.71 23.08 -16.84
N ALA A 28 -33.45 23.26 -18.14
CA ALA A 28 -33.22 22.15 -19.08
C ALA A 28 -31.77 21.61 -19.05
N GLU A 29 -30.82 22.38 -18.53
CA GLU A 29 -29.38 22.04 -18.47
C GLU A 29 -28.96 21.60 -17.06
N LEU A 30 -29.84 21.73 -16.06
CA LEU A 30 -29.55 21.37 -14.67
C LEU A 30 -29.18 19.89 -14.51
N ASP A 31 -29.90 19.01 -15.20
CA ASP A 31 -29.68 17.56 -15.11
C ASP A 31 -28.35 17.17 -15.78
N ASP A 32 -28.05 17.75 -16.94
CA ASP A 32 -26.77 17.52 -17.65
C ASP A 32 -25.56 18.01 -16.83
N GLU A 33 -25.67 19.19 -16.20
CA GLU A 33 -24.61 19.71 -15.32
C GLU A 33 -24.46 18.87 -14.04
N PHE A 34 -25.56 18.36 -13.50
CA PHE A 34 -25.53 17.45 -12.35
C PHE A 34 -24.84 16.13 -12.70
N ASP A 35 -25.18 15.53 -13.84
CA ASP A 35 -24.56 14.29 -14.33
C ASP A 35 -23.08 14.49 -14.65
N ALA A 36 -22.71 15.64 -15.22
CA ALA A 36 -21.31 15.99 -15.45
C ALA A 36 -20.54 16.08 -14.12
N ILE A 37 -21.09 16.75 -13.10
CA ILE A 37 -20.50 16.84 -11.76
C ILE A 37 -20.36 15.45 -11.13
N ALA A 38 -21.42 14.64 -11.19
CA ALA A 38 -21.40 13.28 -10.65
C ALA A 38 -20.31 12.45 -11.32
N THR A 39 -20.21 12.53 -12.65
CA THR A 39 -19.17 11.84 -13.43
C THR A 39 -17.78 12.30 -13.04
N SER A 40 -17.51 13.62 -13.01
CA SER A 40 -16.20 14.15 -12.63
C SER A 40 -15.81 13.78 -11.20
N SER A 41 -16.77 13.77 -10.27
CA SER A 41 -16.51 13.40 -8.87
C SER A 41 -16.10 11.93 -8.74
N ASN A 42 -16.76 11.02 -9.49
CA ASN A 42 -16.41 9.61 -9.53
C ASN A 42 -15.04 9.37 -10.18
N LEU A 43 -14.71 10.12 -11.24
CA LEU A 43 -13.40 10.07 -11.88
C LEU A 43 -12.30 10.51 -10.90
N ASN A 44 -12.46 11.67 -10.27
CA ASN A 44 -11.48 12.18 -9.29
C ASN A 44 -11.31 11.21 -8.11
N TYR A 45 -12.39 10.62 -7.60
CA TYR A 45 -12.32 9.58 -6.56
C TYR A 45 -11.51 8.36 -7.02
N THR A 46 -11.69 7.92 -8.27
CA THR A 46 -10.95 6.81 -8.86
C THR A 46 -9.47 7.13 -9.04
N GLU A 47 -9.15 8.32 -9.55
CA GLU A 47 -7.77 8.79 -9.74
C GLU A 47 -7.03 8.92 -8.41
N LEU A 48 -7.70 9.43 -7.37
CA LEU A 48 -7.13 9.51 -6.02
C LEU A 48 -6.85 8.12 -5.43
N ASN A 49 -7.75 7.16 -5.59
CA ASN A 49 -7.52 5.79 -5.14
C ASN A 49 -6.33 5.15 -5.86
N ASN A 50 -6.24 5.34 -7.18
CA ASN A 50 -5.11 4.85 -7.97
C ASN A 50 -3.78 5.47 -7.52
N ALA A 51 -3.77 6.78 -7.23
CA ALA A 51 -2.57 7.47 -6.74
C ALA A 51 -2.14 7.01 -5.33
N VAL A 52 -3.10 6.76 -4.44
CA VAL A 52 -2.83 6.18 -3.11
C VAL A 52 -2.27 4.77 -3.27
N ASP A 53 -2.87 3.93 -4.10
CA ASP A 53 -2.40 2.56 -4.34
C ASP A 53 -1.01 2.49 -4.95
N ALA A 54 -0.65 3.46 -5.81
CA ALA A 54 0.69 3.56 -6.39
C ALA A 54 1.77 4.00 -5.38
N SER A 55 1.38 4.59 -4.24
CA SER A 55 2.32 5.15 -3.26
C SER A 55 2.81 4.13 -2.24
N PHE A 56 2.19 2.94 -2.17
CA PHE A 56 2.53 1.93 -1.17
C PHE A 56 2.87 0.59 -1.81
N ILE A 57 3.80 -0.12 -1.19
CA ILE A 57 4.04 -1.53 -1.51
C ILE A 57 2.97 -2.34 -0.78
N LYS A 58 2.19 -3.09 -1.56
CA LYS A 58 1.11 -3.93 -1.06
C LYS A 58 1.20 -5.35 -1.62
N TRP A 59 0.74 -6.28 -0.79
CA TRP A 59 0.56 -7.68 -1.15
C TRP A 59 -0.78 -8.17 -0.61
N THR A 60 -1.25 -9.31 -1.12
CA THR A 60 -2.45 -9.98 -0.59
C THR A 60 -2.07 -10.97 0.49
N PHE A 61 -2.69 -10.88 1.66
CA PHE A 61 -2.42 -11.84 2.73
C PHE A 61 -3.03 -13.22 2.43
N ASN A 62 -2.24 -14.27 2.64
CA ASN A 62 -2.67 -15.66 2.52
C ASN A 62 -2.47 -16.37 3.87
N SER A 63 -3.52 -17.02 4.36
CA SER A 63 -3.55 -17.66 5.68
C SER A 63 -2.82 -19.01 5.77
N SER A 64 -2.24 -19.51 4.68
CA SER A 64 -1.41 -20.72 4.73
C SER A 64 -0.17 -20.47 5.57
N THR A 65 0.09 -21.35 6.53
CA THR A 65 1.24 -21.26 7.44
C THR A 65 2.47 -22.03 6.97
N THR A 66 2.35 -22.74 5.85
CA THR A 66 3.48 -23.46 5.26
C THR A 66 4.39 -22.46 4.56
N MET A 67 5.63 -22.38 5.04
CA MET A 67 6.69 -21.58 4.43
C MET A 67 7.12 -22.19 3.11
N ALA A 68 6.64 -21.59 2.03
CA ALA A 68 6.93 -21.88 0.64
C ALA A 68 6.51 -20.63 -0.16
N ASP A 69 6.74 -20.67 -1.47
CA ASP A 69 6.26 -19.65 -2.40
C ASP A 69 4.78 -19.28 -2.08
N PRO A 70 4.52 -18.01 -1.71
CA PRO A 70 3.19 -17.55 -1.39
C PRO A 70 2.27 -17.43 -2.61
N GLY A 71 2.84 -17.47 -3.82
CA GLY A 71 2.22 -17.21 -5.11
C GLY A 71 2.22 -15.72 -5.43
N ALA A 72 2.23 -15.40 -6.73
CA ALA A 72 2.35 -14.03 -7.25
C ALA A 72 1.53 -12.99 -6.47
N GLY A 73 2.19 -11.95 -5.93
CA GLY A 73 1.53 -10.85 -5.24
C GLY A 73 1.02 -11.17 -3.83
N ASN A 74 1.43 -12.28 -3.22
CA ASN A 74 0.96 -12.70 -1.90
C ASN A 74 2.03 -12.65 -0.82
N ILE A 75 1.57 -12.62 0.44
CA ILE A 75 2.39 -12.78 1.63
C ILE A 75 1.79 -13.83 2.56
N ARG A 76 2.63 -14.49 3.35
CA ARG A 76 2.20 -15.50 4.32
C ARG A 76 2.97 -15.37 5.63
N PHE A 77 2.29 -15.69 6.72
CA PHE A 77 2.92 -15.81 8.04
C PHE A 77 2.99 -17.28 8.43
N ASN A 78 4.08 -17.71 9.06
CA ASN A 78 4.23 -19.10 9.50
C ASN A 78 3.31 -19.50 10.67
N HIS A 79 2.55 -18.56 11.25
CA HIS A 79 1.56 -18.80 12.28
C HIS A 79 0.32 -17.93 12.06
N ALA A 80 -0.85 -18.44 12.45
CA ALA A 80 -2.11 -17.68 12.37
C ALA A 80 -2.15 -16.49 13.34
N THR A 81 -1.51 -16.64 14.51
CA THR A 81 -1.42 -15.57 15.51
C THR A 81 -0.18 -14.73 15.25
N ALA A 82 -0.38 -13.43 14.99
CA ALA A 82 0.71 -12.49 14.67
C ALA A 82 1.85 -12.48 15.70
N SER A 83 1.53 -12.61 16.99
CA SER A 83 2.54 -12.62 18.06
C SER A 83 3.44 -13.86 18.07
N SER A 84 3.03 -14.94 17.40
CA SER A 84 3.78 -16.20 17.31
C SER A 84 4.59 -16.31 16.01
N VAL A 85 4.45 -15.34 15.10
CA VAL A 85 5.12 -15.38 13.80
C VAL A 85 6.63 -15.19 13.98
N THR A 86 7.39 -16.11 13.42
CA THR A 86 8.86 -16.08 13.41
C THR A 86 9.43 -16.08 11.99
N ALA A 87 8.60 -16.40 10.99
CA ALA A 87 8.97 -16.34 9.59
C ALA A 87 7.82 -15.81 8.73
N ILE A 88 8.15 -15.01 7.72
CA ILE A 88 7.21 -14.41 6.78
C ILE A 88 7.68 -14.72 5.36
N ALA A 89 6.77 -15.19 4.50
CA ALA A 89 7.02 -15.36 3.08
C ALA A 89 6.49 -14.13 2.33
N LEU A 90 7.32 -13.55 1.45
CA LEU A 90 6.97 -12.44 0.57
C LEU A 90 7.21 -12.87 -0.87
N ASP A 91 6.21 -12.72 -1.75
CA ASP A 91 6.43 -12.86 -3.18
C ASP A 91 7.30 -11.70 -3.69
N ASP A 92 8.15 -11.96 -4.68
CA ASP A 92 8.97 -10.92 -5.31
C ASP A 92 8.11 -9.89 -6.07
N LEU A 93 6.91 -10.30 -6.50
CA LEU A 93 5.92 -9.41 -7.08
C LEU A 93 4.97 -8.90 -6.01
N THR A 94 4.61 -7.63 -6.12
CA THR A 94 3.51 -7.00 -5.37
C THR A 94 2.15 -7.44 -5.89
N SER A 95 1.06 -7.10 -5.18
CA SER A 95 -0.31 -7.37 -5.69
C SER A 95 -0.61 -6.64 -7.01
N GLY A 96 0.13 -5.57 -7.32
CA GLY A 96 0.10 -4.87 -8.60
C GLY A 96 1.05 -5.44 -9.67
N SER A 97 1.66 -6.61 -9.43
CA SER A 97 2.62 -7.27 -10.33
C SER A 97 3.92 -6.49 -10.61
N ALA A 98 4.25 -5.50 -9.77
CA ALA A 98 5.56 -4.86 -9.80
C ALA A 98 6.58 -5.72 -9.03
N ASP A 99 7.76 -5.92 -9.62
CA ASP A 99 8.89 -6.61 -9.01
C ASP A 99 9.60 -5.69 -7.99
N VAL A 100 9.69 -6.15 -6.75
CA VAL A 100 10.33 -5.47 -5.63
C VAL A 100 11.44 -6.30 -4.99
N SER A 101 11.86 -7.40 -5.61
CA SER A 101 12.88 -8.34 -5.12
C SER A 101 14.15 -7.63 -4.63
N ALA A 102 14.76 -6.79 -5.48
CA ALA A 102 15.98 -6.06 -5.15
C ALA A 102 15.84 -5.15 -3.91
N PHE A 103 14.65 -4.55 -3.72
CA PHE A 103 14.38 -3.74 -2.53
C PHE A 103 14.20 -4.60 -1.29
N VAL A 104 13.45 -5.70 -1.38
CA VAL A 104 13.20 -6.61 -0.25
C VAL A 104 14.49 -7.25 0.23
N VAL A 105 15.38 -7.69 -0.67
CA VAL A 105 16.69 -8.25 -0.32
C VAL A 105 17.55 -7.24 0.44
N SER A 106 17.43 -5.94 0.15
CA SER A 106 18.20 -4.90 0.87
C SER A 106 17.78 -4.68 2.33
N TRP A 107 16.70 -5.31 2.81
CA TRP A 107 16.16 -5.08 4.14
C TRP A 107 17.03 -5.65 5.27
N ASP A 108 17.93 -6.59 4.97
CA ASP A 108 18.85 -7.18 5.95
C ASP A 108 20.31 -6.71 5.87
N ASP A 109 20.62 -5.77 4.96
CA ASP A 109 21.94 -5.19 4.67
C ASP A 109 22.53 -4.30 5.78
N VAL A 110 22.06 -4.45 7.02
CA VAL A 110 22.55 -3.71 8.19
C VAL A 110 23.58 -4.54 8.91
N THR A 111 24.77 -4.00 9.11
CA THR A 111 25.87 -4.70 9.80
C THR A 111 25.88 -4.36 11.29
N GLY A 112 26.36 -5.29 12.13
CA GLY A 112 26.58 -5.04 13.57
C GLY A 112 25.33 -4.99 14.47
N SER A 113 24.12 -5.11 13.91
CA SER A 113 22.85 -5.21 14.66
C SER A 113 22.12 -6.53 14.41
N THR A 114 21.51 -7.09 15.46
CA THR A 114 20.56 -8.22 15.36
C THR A 114 19.21 -7.77 14.80
N ASN A 115 18.83 -6.52 15.06
CA ASN A 115 17.67 -5.90 14.43
C ASN A 115 18.12 -5.20 13.14
N LYS A 116 17.83 -5.82 12.00
CA LYS A 116 18.18 -5.31 10.67
C LYS A 116 17.24 -4.20 10.19
N GLY A 117 16.01 -4.20 10.69
CA GLY A 117 15.00 -3.23 10.30
C GLY A 117 13.68 -3.56 10.95
N THR A 118 12.77 -2.59 10.93
CA THR A 118 11.41 -2.77 11.44
C THR A 118 10.47 -2.83 10.25
N ILE A 119 9.61 -3.85 10.22
CA ILE A 119 8.55 -3.96 9.23
C ILE A 119 7.19 -3.91 9.90
N GLN A 120 6.29 -3.13 9.30
CA GLN A 120 4.89 -3.06 9.68
C GLN A 120 4.03 -3.60 8.55
N PHE A 121 3.13 -4.52 8.89
CA PHE A 121 2.03 -4.95 8.03
C PHE A 121 0.72 -4.36 8.56
N LYS A 122 -0.13 -3.88 7.65
CA LYS A 122 -1.40 -3.24 8.02
C LYS A 122 -2.54 -3.62 7.08
N GLN A 123 -3.70 -3.91 7.66
CA GLN A 123 -4.97 -4.17 7.00
C GLN A 123 -6.09 -3.41 7.73
N GLY A 124 -6.41 -2.19 7.27
CA GLY A 124 -7.37 -1.32 7.97
C GLY A 124 -6.92 -1.01 9.41
N ASN A 125 -7.67 -1.50 10.40
CA ASN A 125 -7.35 -1.37 11.83
C ASN A 125 -6.48 -2.51 12.38
N ILE A 126 -6.25 -3.57 11.60
CA ILE A 126 -5.37 -4.69 11.95
C ILE A 126 -3.93 -4.31 11.59
N PHE A 127 -2.99 -4.59 12.49
CA PHE A 127 -1.58 -4.38 12.20
C PHE A 127 -0.69 -5.36 12.97
N ALA A 128 0.52 -5.58 12.45
CA ALA A 128 1.59 -6.25 13.18
C ALA A 128 2.94 -5.61 12.81
N ILE A 129 3.78 -5.44 13.81
CA ILE A 129 5.10 -4.84 13.72
C ILE A 129 6.11 -5.89 14.15
N TYR A 130 7.13 -6.07 13.34
CA TYR A 130 8.20 -7.03 13.57
C TYR A 130 9.56 -6.38 13.39
N TYR A 131 10.55 -6.88 14.11
CA TYR A 131 11.95 -6.69 13.76
C TYR A 131 12.39 -7.80 12.81
N ILE A 132 13.09 -7.42 11.75
CA ILE A 132 13.77 -8.33 10.83
C ILE A 132 15.10 -8.72 11.46
N THR A 133 15.33 -10.02 11.61
CA THR A 133 16.58 -10.56 12.17
C THR A 133 17.47 -11.19 11.11
N GLY A 134 16.91 -11.48 9.94
CA GLY A 134 17.62 -11.94 8.75
C GLY A 134 16.66 -12.25 7.61
N LEU A 135 17.23 -12.55 6.45
CA LEU A 135 16.50 -12.84 5.23
C LEU A 135 17.10 -14.07 4.53
N THR A 136 16.28 -14.78 3.76
CA THR A 136 16.72 -15.81 2.82
C THR A 136 16.02 -15.59 1.50
N ASP A 137 16.81 -15.27 0.48
CA ASP A 137 16.34 -15.12 -0.89
C ASP A 137 16.13 -16.51 -1.53
N ASN A 138 14.93 -16.75 -2.04
CA ASN A 138 14.59 -17.95 -2.81
C ASN A 138 14.12 -17.51 -4.20
N ALA A 139 14.21 -18.40 -5.18
CA ALA A 139 13.76 -18.07 -6.53
C ALA A 139 12.25 -17.74 -6.54
N GLY A 140 11.91 -16.47 -6.80
CA GLY A 140 10.55 -15.95 -6.92
C GLY A 140 9.92 -15.48 -5.61
N TRP A 141 10.57 -15.67 -4.47
CA TRP A 141 10.05 -15.24 -3.17
C TRP A 141 11.14 -15.12 -2.11
N THR A 142 10.90 -14.26 -1.13
CA THR A 142 11.80 -14.03 -0.02
C THR A 142 11.22 -14.55 1.30
N GLN A 143 12.05 -15.22 2.09
CA GLN A 143 11.73 -15.58 3.48
C GLN A 143 12.38 -14.61 4.46
N LEU A 144 11.58 -13.91 5.25
CA LEU A 144 12.06 -13.10 6.37
C LEU A 144 12.08 -13.89 7.66
N ALA A 145 13.17 -13.82 8.41
CA ALA A 145 13.20 -14.19 9.83
C ALA A 145 12.85 -12.95 10.67
N VAL A 146 11.86 -13.09 11.56
CA VAL A 146 11.28 -11.95 12.27
C VAL A 146 11.06 -12.21 13.76
N THR A 147 11.02 -11.13 14.54
CA THR A 147 10.61 -11.13 15.95
C THR A 147 9.47 -10.15 16.15
N TYR A 148 8.38 -10.61 16.78
CA TYR A 148 7.21 -9.77 17.04
C TYR A 148 7.51 -8.65 18.04
N VAL A 149 7.00 -7.45 17.74
CA VAL A 149 7.11 -6.26 18.59
C VAL A 149 5.75 -5.88 19.16
N SER A 150 4.77 -5.67 18.30
CA SER A 150 3.42 -5.23 18.67
C SER A 150 2.44 -5.48 17.52
N GLY A 151 1.14 -5.45 17.82
CA GLY A 151 0.11 -5.78 16.85
C GLY A 151 -1.28 -5.77 17.48
N SER A 152 -2.28 -5.75 16.60
CA SER A 152 -3.69 -5.77 16.97
C SER A 152 -4.51 -6.45 15.88
N GLY A 153 -5.52 -7.21 16.30
CA GLY A 153 -6.44 -7.91 15.40
C GLY A 153 -5.85 -9.17 14.77
N THR A 154 -6.56 -9.69 13.76
CA THR A 154 -6.22 -10.92 13.04
C THR A 154 -6.30 -10.65 11.55
N PHE A 155 -5.22 -10.94 10.82
CA PHE A 155 -5.16 -10.76 9.38
C PHE A 155 -6.17 -11.68 8.68
N VAL A 156 -6.83 -11.14 7.65
CA VAL A 156 -7.85 -11.87 6.90
C VAL A 156 -7.29 -12.25 5.53
N SER A 157 -7.36 -13.54 5.22
CA SER A 157 -6.91 -14.07 3.94
C SER A 157 -7.64 -13.41 2.76
N GLY A 158 -6.94 -13.18 1.66
CA GLY A 158 -7.48 -12.55 0.45
C GLY A 158 -7.66 -11.04 0.55
N THR A 159 -7.17 -10.38 1.60
CA THR A 159 -7.24 -8.92 1.72
C THR A 159 -5.87 -8.29 1.47
N GLU A 160 -5.88 -7.12 0.83
CA GLU A 160 -4.68 -6.30 0.64
C GLU A 160 -4.08 -5.88 1.98
N THR A 161 -2.77 -6.06 2.07
CA THR A 161 -1.95 -5.76 3.22
C THR A 161 -0.83 -4.84 2.78
N TYR A 162 -0.77 -3.67 3.40
CA TYR A 162 0.25 -2.67 3.15
C TYR A 162 1.48 -3.00 4.00
N ALA A 163 2.66 -2.94 3.38
CA ALA A 163 3.93 -3.15 4.04
C ALA A 163 4.69 -1.83 4.13
N SER A 164 5.25 -1.54 5.30
CA SER A 164 6.11 -0.38 5.51
C SER A 164 7.39 -0.84 6.20
N PHE A 165 8.52 -0.63 5.53
CA PHE A 165 9.83 -0.97 6.03
C PHE A 165 10.56 0.29 6.52
N PHE A 166 11.17 0.18 7.70
CA PHE A 166 12.00 1.20 8.31
C PHE A 166 13.37 0.58 8.59
N ARG A 167 14.40 1.05 7.89
CA ARG A 167 15.78 0.58 8.07
C ARG A 167 16.30 0.96 9.45
N THR A 168 17.05 0.06 10.08
CA THR A 168 17.77 0.34 11.33
C THR A 168 19.24 0.61 11.01
N GLY A 169 19.83 1.70 11.50
CA GLY A 169 21.27 1.95 11.35
C GLY A 169 21.73 2.20 9.90
N GLU A 170 23.05 2.25 9.73
CA GLU A 170 23.69 2.55 8.45
C GLU A 170 23.65 1.34 7.50
N ALA A 171 23.51 1.62 6.22
CA ALA A 171 23.71 0.62 5.19
C ALA A 171 25.15 0.13 5.20
N SER A 172 25.38 -1.16 4.98
CA SER A 172 26.71 -1.61 4.57
C SER A 172 27.12 -0.81 3.34
N ALA A 173 28.33 -0.25 3.34
CA ALA A 173 28.84 0.45 2.17
C ALA A 173 28.89 -0.55 1.01
N ASP A 174 28.07 -0.32 -0.03
CA ASP A 174 28.26 -0.99 -1.32
C ASP A 174 29.58 -0.45 -1.88
N VAL A 175 30.67 -1.17 -1.65
CA VAL A 175 31.96 -0.85 -2.25
C VAL A 175 31.86 -1.28 -3.71
N SER A 176 31.26 -0.41 -4.53
CA SER A 176 31.39 -0.47 -5.98
C SER A 176 32.84 -0.09 -6.32
N THR A 177 33.74 -1.07 -6.29
CA THR A 177 35.04 -0.90 -6.93
C THR A 177 34.84 -0.96 -8.44
N VAL A 178 34.59 0.20 -9.04
CA VAL A 178 34.80 0.37 -10.47
C VAL A 178 36.31 0.31 -10.69
N ALA A 179 36.78 -0.82 -11.24
CA ALA A 179 38.11 -0.98 -11.79
C ALA A 179 38.17 -0.47 -13.23
#